data_AF-A0A836XCW1-F1
#
_entry.id   AF-A0A836XCW1-F1
#
_cell.length_a   1.000
_cell.length_b   1.000
_cell.length_c   1.000
_cell.angle_alpha   90.00
_cell.angle_beta   90.00
_cell.angle_gamma   90.00
#
_symmetry.space_group_name_H-M   'P 1'
#
loop_
_entity.id
_entity.type
_entity.pdbx_description
1 polymer ?
#
loop_
_entity_poly.entity_id
_entity_poly.type
_entity_poly.pdbx_seq_one_letter_code
_entity_poly.pdbx_strand_id
1 'polypeptide(L)'
;MTESGFESGRILHLTACLEQIPTDVVYLLPFFRPGYTDLKTGEDVRKGRLGSPYAVADFYQIDPQLVTPPDQVDFFDMAAAGLLRQEDVTDVWARFDATSGQRTSAPKVTELVAAGAVTAIHRWGRDRLVQVVGRSELRQLCQRAHELGKRVIFDLVLMQTSRDAALITQHPKWYALDAAGQPKIHQIAWLVYSDVALFDLRNNRPLQDYLLDVAPYWMACCQLDGVRLDASQTVDRTFLRRLKNRIQQQDPQALVLGETLCPLHEAVDIPVDMIYALLVDFHRDADQATPLIDFLEQMHGAFAPGTVAMAYFENHDSPRATQIWFDRYRDALDDDEALASVWRQHGSTDGIEVAMWMALLK
;
A
#
# COMPACT_ATOMS: atom_id res chain seq x y z
N MET A 1 -34.03 4.35 -0.83
CA MET A 1 -32.88 4.13 0.05
C MET A 1 -31.86 3.35 -0.75
N THR A 2 -31.01 4.05 -1.51
CA THR A 2 -29.81 3.45 -2.07
C THR A 2 -28.84 3.30 -0.90
N GLU A 3 -28.60 2.07 -0.46
CA GLU A 3 -27.47 1.79 0.42
C GLU A 3 -26.22 2.30 -0.29
N SER A 4 -25.67 3.43 0.18
CA SER A 4 -24.36 3.91 -0.23
C SER A 4 -23.32 2.95 0.36
N GLY A 5 -23.21 1.76 -0.24
CA GLY A 5 -22.10 0.87 0.00
C GLY A 5 -20.85 1.56 -0.52
N PHE A 6 -19.85 1.73 0.35
CA PHE A 6 -18.51 2.06 -0.11
C PHE A 6 -18.05 0.98 -1.09
N GLU A 7 -17.87 1.35 -2.36
CA GLU A 7 -17.19 0.54 -3.36
C GLU A 7 -15.74 1.03 -3.42
N SER A 8 -14.76 0.14 -3.24
CA SER A 8 -13.36 0.51 -3.42
C SER A 8 -13.13 0.91 -4.87
N GLY A 9 -12.41 2.01 -5.07
CA GLY A 9 -11.96 2.40 -6.41
C GLY A 9 -11.01 1.36 -7.00
N ARG A 10 -11.01 1.23 -8.33
CA ARG A 10 -10.03 0.43 -9.08
C ARG A 10 -8.80 1.26 -9.43
N ILE A 11 -7.69 0.60 -9.76
CA ILE A 11 -6.44 1.24 -10.22
C ILE A 11 -6.69 2.20 -11.39
N LEU A 12 -7.57 1.83 -12.33
CA LEU A 12 -7.91 2.70 -13.46
C LEU A 12 -8.69 3.96 -13.08
N HIS A 13 -9.44 3.94 -11.98
CA HIS A 13 -10.11 5.14 -11.50
C HIS A 13 -9.08 6.20 -11.07
N LEU A 14 -8.07 5.77 -10.31
CA LEU A 14 -6.95 6.64 -9.95
C LEU A 14 -6.22 7.15 -11.19
N THR A 15 -5.95 6.26 -12.16
CA THR A 15 -5.31 6.62 -13.43
C THR A 15 -6.06 7.73 -14.16
N ALA A 16 -7.40 7.67 -14.19
CA ALA A 16 -8.25 8.64 -14.87
C ALA A 16 -8.26 10.02 -14.19
N CYS A 17 -8.07 10.10 -12.87
CA CYS A 17 -8.10 11.35 -12.12
C CYS A 17 -6.70 11.91 -11.77
N LEU A 18 -5.61 11.21 -12.10
CA LEU A 18 -4.22 11.62 -11.76
C LEU A 18 -3.89 13.07 -12.07
N GLU A 19 -4.35 13.60 -13.21
CA GLU A 19 -4.07 14.99 -13.62
C GLU A 19 -4.70 16.02 -12.68
N GLN A 20 -5.81 15.68 -12.04
CA GLN A 20 -6.53 16.53 -11.09
C GLN A 20 -5.95 16.44 -9.67
N ILE A 21 -4.99 15.53 -9.44
CA ILE A 21 -4.33 15.32 -8.15
C ILE A 21 -3.04 16.16 -8.12
N PRO A 22 -3.00 17.32 -7.44
CA PRO A 22 -1.83 18.20 -7.37
C PRO A 22 -0.75 17.66 -6.40
N THR A 23 -0.16 16.52 -6.73
CA THR A 23 1.01 15.93 -6.05
C THR A 23 2.12 15.60 -7.04
N ASP A 24 3.36 15.59 -6.55
CA ASP A 24 4.52 15.04 -7.25
C ASP A 24 4.70 13.54 -7.00
N VAL A 25 4.19 13.02 -5.88
CA VAL A 25 4.31 11.60 -5.49
C VAL A 25 2.96 11.04 -5.09
N VAL A 26 2.54 9.99 -5.79
CA VAL A 26 1.34 9.19 -5.49
C VAL A 26 1.78 8.02 -4.62
N TYR A 27 1.27 7.98 -3.39
CA TYR A 27 1.51 6.88 -2.45
C TYR A 27 0.30 5.94 -2.42
N LEU A 28 0.52 4.68 -2.78
CA LEU A 28 -0.48 3.62 -2.72
C LEU A 28 -0.34 2.83 -1.41
N LEU A 29 -1.44 2.64 -0.70
CA LEU A 29 -1.53 1.60 0.35
C LEU A 29 -1.26 0.20 -0.25
N PRO A 30 -1.03 -0.84 0.57
CA PRO A 30 -0.76 -2.17 0.03
C PRO A 30 -1.87 -2.61 -0.93
N PHE A 31 -1.49 -2.92 -2.17
CA PHE A 31 -2.41 -3.42 -3.20
C PHE A 31 -2.39 -4.95 -3.29
N PHE A 32 -1.65 -5.62 -2.40
CA PHE A 32 -1.49 -7.07 -2.39
C PHE A 32 -2.81 -7.76 -2.07
N ARG A 33 -2.92 -9.03 -2.47
CA ARG A 33 -4.07 -9.86 -2.11
C ARG A 33 -4.20 -9.93 -0.58
N PRO A 34 -5.30 -9.42 -0.01
CA PRO A 34 -5.51 -9.51 1.43
C PRO A 34 -5.99 -10.90 1.82
N GLY A 35 -5.85 -11.19 3.11
CA GLY A 35 -6.37 -12.38 3.75
C GLY A 35 -7.38 -12.04 4.83
N TYR A 36 -8.25 -13.01 5.13
CA TYR A 36 -9.47 -12.74 5.89
C TYR A 36 -9.71 -13.74 7.01
N THR A 37 -9.22 -14.97 6.88
CA THR A 37 -9.49 -16.02 7.87
C THR A 37 -8.25 -16.44 8.62
N ASP A 38 -8.45 -17.15 9.73
CA ASP A 38 -7.40 -17.92 10.37
C ASP A 38 -7.38 -19.36 9.86
N LEU A 39 -6.22 -19.86 9.44
CA LEU A 39 -6.10 -21.23 8.89
C LEU A 39 -6.47 -22.33 9.88
N LYS A 40 -6.31 -22.08 11.17
CA LYS A 40 -6.53 -23.09 12.20
C LYS A 40 -7.99 -23.15 12.62
N THR A 41 -8.60 -22.00 12.89
CA THR A 41 -10.00 -21.93 13.37
C THR A 41 -11.00 -21.85 12.22
N GLY A 42 -10.57 -21.36 11.05
CA GLY A 42 -11.45 -21.03 9.93
C GLY A 42 -12.30 -19.79 10.16
N GLU A 43 -12.11 -19.09 11.29
CA GLU A 43 -12.88 -17.90 11.63
C GLU A 43 -12.45 -16.71 10.78
N ASP A 44 -13.41 -15.84 10.49
CA ASP A 44 -13.15 -14.53 9.93
C ASP A 44 -12.48 -13.64 10.98
N VAL A 45 -11.26 -13.21 10.70
CA VAL A 45 -10.44 -12.40 11.60
C VAL A 45 -10.26 -10.98 11.09
N ARG A 46 -10.97 -10.58 10.02
CA ARG A 46 -10.86 -9.25 9.43
C ARG A 46 -11.07 -8.15 10.46
N LYS A 47 -10.20 -7.13 10.39
CA LYS A 47 -10.47 -5.83 10.99
C LYS A 47 -11.39 -5.01 10.08
N GLY A 48 -12.49 -4.54 10.64
CA GLY A 48 -13.52 -3.81 9.88
C GLY A 48 -14.26 -4.69 8.87
N ARG A 49 -15.03 -4.08 7.97
CA ARG A 49 -15.89 -4.81 7.02
C ARG A 49 -15.12 -5.41 5.85
N LEU A 50 -14.08 -4.72 5.38
CA LEU A 50 -13.33 -5.10 4.17
C LEU A 50 -12.05 -5.89 4.48
N GLY A 51 -11.58 -5.88 5.73
CA GLY A 51 -10.26 -6.37 6.09
C GLY A 51 -9.18 -5.30 5.94
N SER A 52 -8.04 -5.55 6.56
CA SER A 52 -6.87 -4.65 6.49
C SER A 52 -6.06 -4.96 5.23
N PRO A 53 -5.63 -3.97 4.44
CA PRO A 53 -4.67 -4.18 3.35
C PRO A 53 -3.29 -4.63 3.87
N TYR A 54 -3.00 -4.41 5.16
CA TYR A 54 -1.78 -4.85 5.82
C TYR A 54 -1.82 -6.33 6.26
N ALA A 55 -2.98 -6.99 6.16
CA ALA A 55 -3.12 -8.43 6.32
C ALA A 55 -2.92 -9.12 4.96
N VAL A 56 -1.66 -9.18 4.51
CA VAL A 56 -1.30 -9.65 3.17
C VAL A 56 -1.28 -11.18 3.11
N ALA A 57 -2.12 -11.78 2.26
CA ALA A 57 -2.12 -13.22 2.00
C ALA A 57 -1.06 -13.65 0.98
N ASP A 58 -0.77 -12.80 -0.02
CA ASP A 58 0.23 -13.06 -1.05
C ASP A 58 0.83 -11.75 -1.60
N PHE A 59 2.14 -11.56 -1.40
CA PHE A 59 2.88 -10.37 -1.83
C PHE A 59 3.07 -10.24 -3.36
N TYR A 60 2.79 -11.28 -4.14
CA TYR A 60 2.94 -11.30 -5.60
C TYR A 60 1.59 -11.29 -6.34
N GLN A 61 0.47 -11.32 -5.62
CA GLN A 61 -0.87 -11.14 -6.17
C GLN A 61 -1.41 -9.76 -5.83
N ILE A 62 -2.04 -9.12 -6.82
CA ILE A 62 -2.84 -7.89 -6.62
C ILE A 62 -4.21 -8.30 -6.06
N ASP A 63 -4.77 -7.50 -5.15
CA ASP A 63 -6.16 -7.63 -4.70
C ASP A 63 -7.10 -7.58 -5.92
N PRO A 64 -7.85 -8.67 -6.20
CA PRO A 64 -8.79 -8.70 -7.32
C PRO A 64 -9.84 -7.58 -7.31
N GLN A 65 -10.15 -6.99 -6.15
CA GLN A 65 -11.10 -5.89 -6.03
C GLN A 65 -10.57 -4.58 -6.62
N LEU A 66 -9.26 -4.42 -6.72
CA LEU A 66 -8.61 -3.21 -7.26
C LEU A 66 -8.47 -3.25 -8.79
N VAL A 67 -8.81 -4.38 -9.42
CA VAL A 67 -8.53 -4.67 -10.83
C VAL A 67 -9.83 -4.72 -11.64
N THR A 68 -9.79 -4.26 -12.89
CA THR A 68 -10.94 -4.49 -13.78
C THR A 68 -11.15 -5.99 -14.02
N PRO A 69 -12.38 -6.50 -13.83
CA PRO A 69 -12.72 -7.88 -14.14
C PRO A 69 -12.27 -8.28 -15.56
N PRO A 70 -11.61 -9.43 -15.77
CA PRO A 70 -11.13 -9.82 -17.09
C PRO A 70 -12.21 -10.00 -18.16
N ASP A 71 -13.49 -10.11 -17.78
CA ASP A 71 -14.64 -10.13 -18.67
C ASP A 71 -15.07 -8.74 -19.18
N GLN A 72 -14.50 -7.68 -18.61
CA GLN A 72 -14.77 -6.28 -18.93
C GLN A 72 -13.61 -5.60 -19.67
N VAL A 73 -12.52 -6.32 -19.95
CA VAL A 73 -11.36 -5.78 -20.68
C VAL A 73 -11.34 -6.24 -22.13
N ASP A 74 -10.71 -5.43 -22.99
CA ASP A 74 -10.35 -5.84 -24.35
C ASP A 74 -8.83 -6.13 -24.41
N PHE A 75 -8.48 -7.41 -24.55
CA PHE A 75 -7.08 -7.82 -24.68
C PHE A 75 -6.40 -7.27 -25.94
N PHE A 76 -7.16 -7.00 -27.01
CA PHE A 76 -6.62 -6.37 -28.21
C PHE A 76 -6.15 -4.96 -27.90
N ASP A 77 -6.99 -4.15 -27.26
CA ASP A 77 -6.65 -2.76 -26.91
C ASP A 77 -5.46 -2.70 -25.93
N MET A 78 -5.47 -3.58 -24.92
CA MET A 78 -4.34 -3.67 -23.98
C MET A 78 -3.03 -4.07 -24.67
N ALA A 79 -3.08 -4.99 -25.64
CA ALA A 79 -1.91 -5.39 -26.42
C ALA A 79 -1.44 -4.27 -27.37
N ALA A 80 -2.38 -3.58 -28.03
CA ALA A 80 -2.10 -2.46 -28.91
C ALA A 80 -1.46 -1.27 -28.16
N ALA A 81 -1.86 -1.05 -26.91
CA ALA A 81 -1.25 -0.06 -26.01
C ALA A 81 0.09 -0.51 -25.40
N GLY A 82 0.57 -1.74 -25.68
CA GLY A 82 1.80 -2.28 -25.10
C GLY A 82 1.70 -2.61 -23.60
N LEU A 83 0.48 -2.66 -23.05
CA LEU A 83 0.21 -2.94 -21.64
C LEU A 83 0.16 -4.44 -21.37
N LEU A 84 -0.32 -5.25 -22.31
CA LEU A 84 -0.36 -6.72 -22.18
C LEU A 84 0.97 -7.33 -22.64
N ARG A 85 1.84 -7.71 -21.69
CA ARG A 85 3.20 -8.23 -21.98
C ARG A 85 3.30 -9.75 -21.83
N GLN A 86 4.10 -10.37 -22.69
CA GLN A 86 4.34 -11.81 -22.64
C GLN A 86 5.05 -12.25 -21.36
N GLU A 87 5.96 -11.41 -20.85
CA GLU A 87 6.68 -11.65 -19.59
C GLU A 87 5.73 -11.77 -18.40
N ASP A 88 4.71 -10.91 -18.31
CA ASP A 88 3.70 -10.97 -17.24
C ASP A 88 2.90 -12.26 -17.33
N VAL A 89 2.46 -12.64 -18.54
CA VAL A 89 1.70 -13.87 -18.75
C VAL A 89 2.53 -15.09 -18.36
N THR A 90 3.81 -15.13 -18.73
CA THR A 90 4.70 -16.24 -18.36
C THR A 90 4.97 -16.27 -16.85
N ASP A 91 5.21 -15.12 -16.22
CA ASP A 91 5.48 -15.03 -14.78
C ASP A 91 4.24 -15.42 -13.93
N VAL A 92 3.05 -14.93 -14.29
CA VAL A 92 1.79 -15.30 -13.63
C VAL A 92 1.58 -16.82 -13.65
N TRP A 93 1.88 -17.47 -14.76
CA TRP A 93 1.75 -18.93 -14.88
C TRP A 93 2.83 -19.71 -14.15
N ALA A 94 4.00 -19.12 -13.93
CA ALA A 94 5.07 -19.74 -13.15
C ALA A 94 4.80 -19.64 -11.64
N ARG A 95 4.06 -18.61 -11.21
CA ARG A 95 3.78 -18.34 -9.78
C ARG A 95 2.49 -18.94 -9.28
N PHE A 96 1.45 -18.98 -10.11
CA PHE A 96 0.10 -19.31 -9.66
C PHE A 96 -0.40 -20.61 -10.28
N ASP A 97 -0.84 -21.52 -9.41
CA ASP A 97 -1.39 -22.79 -9.82
C ASP A 97 -2.68 -22.62 -10.65
N ALA A 98 -2.87 -23.50 -11.62
CA ALA A 98 -4.12 -23.57 -12.36
C ALA A 98 -5.22 -24.16 -11.47
N THR A 99 -6.44 -23.61 -11.52
CA THR A 99 -7.58 -24.31 -10.93
C THR A 99 -7.98 -25.49 -11.84
N SER A 100 -8.63 -26.50 -11.26
CA SER A 100 -9.04 -27.72 -11.98
C SER A 100 -9.79 -27.43 -13.29
N GLY A 101 -9.41 -28.12 -14.36
CA GLY A 101 -10.03 -27.99 -15.69
C GLY A 101 -9.44 -26.90 -16.60
N GLN A 102 -8.48 -26.11 -16.12
CA GLN A 102 -7.81 -25.06 -16.91
C GLN A 102 -6.50 -25.53 -17.53
N ARG A 103 -6.08 -24.88 -18.61
CA ARG A 103 -4.78 -25.12 -19.24
C ARG A 103 -3.66 -24.70 -18.30
N THR A 104 -2.66 -25.56 -18.18
CA THR A 104 -1.48 -25.32 -17.34
C THR A 104 -0.39 -24.54 -18.06
N SER A 105 -0.33 -24.57 -19.39
CA SER A 105 0.63 -23.80 -20.17
C SER A 105 0.23 -22.33 -20.30
N ALA A 106 1.21 -21.44 -20.18
CA ALA A 106 1.05 -20.01 -20.41
C ALA A 106 0.65 -19.76 -21.88
N PRO A 107 -0.42 -18.99 -22.15
CA PRO A 107 -0.75 -18.60 -23.51
C PRO A 107 0.24 -17.57 -24.04
N LYS A 108 0.32 -17.47 -25.36
CA LYS A 108 0.88 -16.28 -26.00
C LYS A 108 -0.09 -15.11 -25.88
N VAL A 109 0.42 -13.88 -25.81
CA VAL A 109 -0.43 -12.67 -25.88
C VAL A 109 -1.34 -12.71 -27.11
N THR A 110 -0.83 -13.14 -28.27
CA THR A 110 -1.63 -13.29 -29.49
C THR A 110 -2.79 -14.29 -29.35
N GLU A 111 -2.62 -15.32 -28.52
CA GLU A 111 -3.68 -16.30 -28.24
C GLU A 111 -4.74 -15.74 -27.30
N LEU A 112 -4.34 -14.92 -26.31
CA LEU A 112 -5.28 -14.19 -25.44
C LEU A 112 -6.13 -13.21 -26.26
N VAL A 113 -5.49 -12.41 -27.12
CA VAL A 113 -6.15 -11.48 -28.03
C VAL A 113 -7.13 -12.23 -28.95
N ALA A 114 -6.69 -13.31 -29.61
CA ALA A 114 -7.53 -14.07 -30.52
C ALA A 114 -8.71 -14.78 -29.83
N ALA A 115 -8.55 -15.19 -28.56
CA ALA A 115 -9.60 -15.84 -27.81
C ALA A 115 -10.68 -14.85 -27.33
N GLY A 116 -10.29 -13.61 -27.03
CA GLY A 116 -11.13 -12.64 -26.34
C GLY A 116 -11.38 -13.01 -24.88
N ALA A 117 -11.92 -12.04 -24.11
CA ALA A 117 -12.11 -12.11 -22.67
C ALA A 117 -12.80 -13.40 -22.18
N VAL A 118 -14.01 -13.67 -22.69
CA VAL A 118 -14.86 -14.79 -22.23
C VAL A 118 -14.19 -16.15 -22.47
N THR A 119 -13.68 -16.38 -23.67
CA THR A 119 -13.00 -17.65 -24.01
C THR A 119 -11.71 -17.80 -23.21
N ALA A 120 -10.99 -16.70 -22.98
CA ALA A 120 -9.76 -16.73 -22.23
C ALA A 120 -10.00 -17.17 -20.77
N ILE A 121 -11.02 -16.61 -20.12
CA ILE A 121 -11.41 -17.00 -18.75
C ILE A 121 -11.70 -18.50 -18.67
N HIS A 122 -12.47 -19.04 -19.62
CA HIS A 122 -12.78 -20.46 -19.63
C HIS A 122 -11.52 -21.33 -19.82
N ARG A 123 -10.59 -20.93 -20.69
CA ARG A 123 -9.41 -21.76 -21.02
C ARG A 123 -8.30 -21.68 -19.99
N TRP A 124 -8.10 -20.50 -19.41
CA TRP A 124 -6.89 -20.15 -18.66
C TRP A 124 -7.15 -19.69 -17.24
N GLY A 125 -8.40 -19.39 -16.91
CA GLY A 125 -8.84 -19.11 -15.56
C GLY A 125 -8.85 -17.64 -15.19
N ARG A 126 -9.89 -17.28 -14.43
CA ARG A 126 -10.15 -15.91 -14.01
C ARG A 126 -9.03 -15.35 -13.15
N ASP A 127 -8.58 -16.10 -12.14
CA ASP A 127 -7.62 -15.60 -11.15
C ASP A 127 -6.28 -15.21 -11.78
N ARG A 128 -5.75 -16.06 -12.67
CA ARG A 128 -4.52 -15.73 -13.42
C ARG A 128 -4.72 -14.55 -14.34
N LEU A 129 -5.87 -14.45 -15.01
CA LEU A 129 -6.15 -13.31 -15.88
C LEU A 129 -6.33 -12.00 -15.09
N VAL A 130 -6.92 -12.03 -13.90
CA VAL A 130 -6.96 -10.87 -12.98
C VAL A 130 -5.54 -10.39 -12.71
N GLN A 131 -4.62 -11.32 -12.44
CA GLN A 131 -3.23 -10.99 -12.17
C GLN A 131 -2.49 -10.40 -13.39
N VAL A 132 -2.80 -10.84 -14.60
CA VAL A 132 -2.28 -10.22 -15.85
C VAL A 132 -2.88 -8.83 -16.06
N VAL A 133 -4.19 -8.67 -15.87
CA VAL A 133 -4.89 -7.40 -16.05
C VAL A 133 -4.39 -6.38 -15.02
N GLY A 134 -4.32 -6.75 -13.74
CA GLY A 134 -3.89 -5.83 -12.69
C GLY A 134 -2.46 -5.33 -12.87
N ARG A 135 -1.52 -6.17 -13.31
CA ARG A 135 -0.15 -5.74 -13.67
C ARG A 135 -0.18 -4.73 -14.81
N SER A 136 -1.05 -4.94 -15.79
CA SER A 136 -1.23 -4.02 -16.92
C SER A 136 -1.81 -2.68 -16.49
N GLU A 137 -2.82 -2.67 -15.62
CA GLU A 137 -3.44 -1.45 -15.08
C GLU A 137 -2.51 -0.67 -14.15
N LEU A 138 -1.76 -1.36 -13.29
CA LEU A 138 -0.78 -0.72 -12.41
C LEU A 138 0.36 -0.09 -13.22
N ARG A 139 0.78 -0.74 -14.30
CA ARG A 139 1.73 -0.17 -15.26
C ARG A 139 1.16 1.04 -16.00
N GLN A 140 -0.11 0.99 -16.38
CA GLN A 140 -0.80 2.12 -17.01
C GLN A 140 -0.87 3.33 -16.07
N LEU A 141 -1.16 3.10 -14.79
CA LEU A 141 -1.10 4.14 -13.75
C LEU A 141 0.29 4.79 -13.70
N CYS A 142 1.35 3.99 -13.64
CA CYS A 142 2.72 4.50 -13.58
C CYS A 142 3.10 5.28 -14.85
N GLN A 143 2.78 4.76 -16.03
CA GLN A 143 3.01 5.47 -17.30
C GLN A 143 2.31 6.83 -17.32
N ARG A 144 1.04 6.90 -16.92
CA ARG A 144 0.29 8.16 -16.86
C ARG A 144 0.86 9.11 -15.82
N ALA A 145 1.29 8.60 -14.66
CA ALA A 145 1.95 9.40 -13.64
C ALA A 145 3.25 10.01 -14.19
N HIS A 146 4.10 9.22 -14.85
CA HIS A 146 5.36 9.67 -15.44
C HIS A 146 5.17 10.72 -16.54
N GLU A 147 4.15 10.57 -17.39
CA GLU A 147 3.77 11.59 -18.39
C GLU A 147 3.42 12.94 -17.75
N LEU A 148 2.84 12.91 -16.54
CA LEU A 148 2.48 14.09 -15.76
C LEU A 148 3.63 14.58 -14.86
N GLY A 149 4.83 13.99 -14.96
CA GLY A 149 5.98 14.31 -14.12
C GLY A 149 5.86 13.84 -12.66
N LYS A 150 4.91 12.93 -12.38
CA LYS A 150 4.66 12.37 -11.04
C LYS A 150 5.41 11.05 -10.86
N ARG A 151 5.62 10.66 -9.61
CA ARG A 151 6.12 9.34 -9.19
C ARG A 151 5.05 8.54 -8.48
N VAL A 152 5.14 7.21 -8.52
CA VAL A 152 4.23 6.29 -7.83
C VAL A 152 5.03 5.37 -6.92
N ILE A 153 4.80 5.47 -5.61
CA ILE A 153 5.35 4.56 -4.61
C ILE A 153 4.25 3.69 -4.01
N PHE A 154 4.60 2.55 -3.45
CA PHE A 154 3.65 1.67 -2.79
C PHE A 154 4.10 1.28 -1.39
N ASP A 155 3.15 0.87 -0.56
CA ASP A 155 3.41 0.41 0.79
C ASP A 155 3.91 -1.04 0.82
N LEU A 156 5.02 -1.27 1.50
CA LEU A 156 5.63 -2.58 1.68
C LEU A 156 5.56 -3.02 3.14
N VAL A 157 4.75 -4.04 3.38
CA VAL A 157 4.62 -4.72 4.68
C VAL A 157 5.75 -5.72 4.86
N LEU A 158 6.49 -5.63 5.97
CA LEU A 158 7.71 -6.43 6.18
C LEU A 158 7.67 -7.38 7.37
N MET A 159 6.76 -7.15 8.33
CA MET A 159 6.77 -7.86 9.61
C MET A 159 5.70 -8.95 9.73
N GLN A 160 4.75 -9.01 8.79
CA GLN A 160 3.58 -9.86 8.95
C GLN A 160 2.92 -10.25 7.63
N THR A 161 2.07 -11.26 7.70
CA THR A 161 1.10 -11.67 6.67
C THR A 161 -0.30 -11.79 7.29
N SER A 162 -1.33 -12.03 6.48
CA SER A 162 -2.61 -12.52 7.01
C SER A 162 -2.47 -13.89 7.65
N ARG A 163 -3.45 -14.25 8.49
CA ARG A 163 -3.50 -15.56 9.15
C ARG A 163 -3.89 -16.73 8.23
N ASP A 164 -4.24 -16.43 6.98
CA ASP A 164 -4.51 -17.37 5.90
C ASP A 164 -3.51 -17.37 4.75
N ALA A 165 -2.38 -16.69 4.94
CA ALA A 165 -1.29 -16.73 3.96
C ALA A 165 -0.76 -18.16 3.78
N ALA A 166 -0.64 -18.60 2.52
CA ALA A 166 -0.09 -19.91 2.17
C ALA A 166 1.35 -20.10 2.69
N LEU A 167 2.09 -19.01 2.87
CA LEU A 167 3.42 -19.00 3.47
C LEU A 167 3.46 -19.65 4.86
N ILE A 168 2.36 -19.61 5.64
CA ILE A 168 2.29 -20.23 6.97
C ILE A 168 2.48 -21.75 6.88
N THR A 169 1.80 -22.39 5.92
CA THR A 169 1.86 -23.85 5.75
C THR A 169 3.09 -24.27 4.92
N GLN A 170 3.47 -23.47 3.94
CA GLN A 170 4.64 -23.74 3.08
C GLN A 170 5.97 -23.52 3.81
N HIS A 171 6.04 -22.50 4.67
CA HIS A 171 7.25 -22.07 5.35
C HIS A 171 7.01 -21.74 6.82
N PRO A 172 6.59 -22.72 7.66
CA PRO A 172 6.27 -22.46 9.07
C PRO A 172 7.46 -21.88 9.87
N LYS A 173 8.70 -22.19 9.46
CA LYS A 173 9.92 -21.64 10.05
C LYS A 173 10.16 -20.16 9.75
N TRP A 174 9.33 -19.52 8.92
CA TRP A 174 9.37 -18.08 8.68
C TRP A 174 8.62 -17.27 9.74
N TYR A 175 7.85 -17.94 10.60
CA TYR A 175 6.99 -17.29 11.57
C TYR A 175 7.53 -17.43 12.99
N ALA A 176 7.27 -16.41 13.81
CA ALA A 176 7.49 -16.49 15.24
C ALA A 176 6.39 -17.37 15.85
N LEU A 177 6.74 -18.55 16.35
CA LEU A 177 5.76 -19.51 16.86
C LEU A 177 5.51 -19.35 18.38
N ASP A 178 4.28 -19.63 18.80
CA ASP A 178 3.89 -19.77 20.19
C ASP A 178 4.23 -21.16 20.77
N ALA A 179 3.91 -21.39 22.04
CA ALA A 179 4.18 -22.67 22.70
C ALA A 179 3.39 -23.86 22.10
N ALA A 180 2.30 -23.59 21.37
CA ALA A 180 1.52 -24.58 20.66
C ALA A 180 1.97 -24.76 19.18
N GLY A 181 3.09 -24.13 18.80
CA GLY A 181 3.65 -24.19 17.45
C GLY A 181 2.85 -23.40 16.41
N GLN A 182 1.99 -22.47 16.83
CA GLN A 182 1.20 -21.62 15.93
C GLN A 182 1.90 -20.28 15.72
N PRO A 183 1.76 -19.64 14.54
CA PRO A 183 2.21 -18.28 14.34
C PRO A 183 1.61 -17.34 15.39
N LYS A 184 2.47 -16.58 16.07
CA LYS A 184 2.03 -15.51 16.96
C LYS A 184 1.33 -14.43 16.15
N ILE A 185 0.31 -13.83 16.74
CA ILE A 185 -0.22 -12.57 16.24
C ILE A 185 0.79 -11.45 16.50
N HIS A 186 0.80 -10.44 15.64
CA HIS A 186 1.66 -9.28 15.88
C HIS A 186 1.08 -8.45 17.04
N GLN A 187 1.94 -8.06 17.96
CA GLN A 187 1.58 -7.22 19.10
C GLN A 187 2.71 -6.21 19.35
N ILE A 188 2.36 -4.93 19.42
CA ILE A 188 3.29 -3.85 19.72
C ILE A 188 2.76 -3.12 20.95
N ALA A 189 3.47 -3.25 22.08
CA ALA A 189 3.01 -2.78 23.39
C ALA A 189 1.58 -3.28 23.70
N TRP A 190 0.60 -2.38 23.83
CA TRP A 190 -0.81 -2.69 24.09
C TRP A 190 -1.64 -2.91 22.81
N LEU A 191 -1.09 -2.65 21.62
CA LEU A 191 -1.79 -2.82 20.35
C LEU A 191 -1.72 -4.26 19.88
N VAL A 192 -2.89 -4.85 19.60
CA VAL A 192 -3.03 -6.24 19.15
C VAL A 192 -3.50 -6.26 17.69
N TYR A 193 -2.75 -6.96 16.84
CA TYR A 193 -3.08 -7.16 15.44
C TYR A 193 -3.56 -8.61 15.23
N SER A 194 -4.83 -8.85 15.59
CA SER A 194 -5.45 -10.18 15.62
C SER A 194 -5.62 -10.82 14.24
N ASP A 195 -5.55 -10.02 13.19
CA ASP A 195 -5.74 -10.36 11.78
C ASP A 195 -4.45 -10.79 11.05
N VAL A 196 -3.29 -10.67 11.72
CA VAL A 196 -1.99 -10.90 11.09
C VAL A 196 -1.10 -11.87 11.87
N ALA A 197 -0.26 -12.62 11.15
CA ALA A 197 0.72 -13.54 11.67
C ALA A 197 2.14 -12.93 11.59
N LEU A 198 2.90 -13.00 12.69
CA LEU A 198 4.19 -12.35 12.85
C LEU A 198 5.33 -13.18 12.24
N PHE A 199 6.11 -12.54 11.38
CA PHE A 199 7.35 -13.11 10.85
C PHE A 199 8.48 -13.14 11.90
N ASP A 200 9.33 -14.17 11.83
CA ASP A 200 10.63 -14.23 12.54
C ASP A 200 11.75 -13.73 11.60
N LEU A 201 11.88 -12.42 11.46
CA LEU A 201 12.70 -11.80 10.41
C LEU A 201 14.21 -11.77 10.70
N ARG A 202 14.62 -11.39 11.91
CA ARG A 202 16.00 -10.89 12.21
C ARG A 202 17.11 -11.85 11.75
N ASN A 203 16.95 -13.16 11.95
CA ASN A 203 17.97 -14.17 11.66
C ASN A 203 17.53 -15.20 10.61
N ASN A 204 16.54 -14.87 9.79
CA ASN A 204 15.93 -15.81 8.86
C ASN A 204 16.27 -15.47 7.42
N ARG A 205 17.40 -15.99 6.92
CA ARG A 205 17.88 -15.65 5.57
C ARG A 205 16.90 -16.01 4.44
N PRO A 206 16.28 -17.21 4.42
CA PRO A 206 15.28 -17.52 3.39
C PRO A 206 14.10 -16.53 3.36
N LEU A 207 13.57 -16.15 4.53
CA LEU A 207 12.52 -15.12 4.62
C LEU A 207 13.03 -13.75 4.15
N GLN A 208 14.22 -13.35 4.59
CA GLN A 208 14.80 -12.08 4.16
C GLN A 208 14.99 -12.04 2.65
N ASP A 209 15.50 -13.10 2.04
CA ASP A 209 15.73 -13.15 0.60
C ASP A 209 14.39 -13.09 -0.17
N TYR A 210 13.34 -13.76 0.33
CA TYR A 210 11.98 -13.63 -0.21
C TYR A 210 11.47 -12.18 -0.17
N LEU A 211 11.57 -11.50 0.99
CA LEU A 211 11.09 -10.13 1.15
C LEU A 211 11.94 -9.09 0.40
N LEU A 212 13.24 -9.34 0.24
CA LEU A 212 14.15 -8.49 -0.53
C LEU A 212 13.82 -8.43 -2.02
N ASP A 213 13.08 -9.42 -2.54
CA ASP A 213 12.71 -9.50 -3.95
C ASP A 213 11.35 -8.87 -4.26
N VAL A 214 10.49 -8.64 -3.25
CA VAL A 214 9.12 -8.13 -3.45
C VAL A 214 9.14 -6.75 -4.11
N ALA A 215 9.90 -5.79 -3.57
CA ALA A 215 9.93 -4.45 -4.13
C ALA A 215 10.58 -4.38 -5.52
N PRO A 216 11.79 -4.93 -5.74
CA PRO A 216 12.39 -5.01 -7.08
C PRO A 216 11.45 -5.63 -8.13
N TYR A 217 10.71 -6.68 -7.75
CA TYR A 217 9.74 -7.33 -8.63
C TYR A 217 8.66 -6.36 -9.11
N TRP A 218 7.98 -5.66 -8.20
CA TRP A 218 6.88 -4.75 -8.56
C TRP A 218 7.38 -3.50 -9.28
N MET A 219 8.55 -2.98 -8.90
CA MET A 219 9.21 -1.89 -9.63
C MET A 219 9.55 -2.30 -11.06
N ALA A 220 10.08 -3.51 -11.28
CA ALA A 220 10.44 -3.97 -12.62
C ALA A 220 9.19 -4.27 -13.48
N CYS A 221 8.19 -4.92 -12.90
CA CYS A 221 6.97 -5.32 -13.60
C CYS A 221 6.12 -4.11 -13.96
N CYS A 222 5.92 -3.17 -13.03
CA CYS A 222 4.93 -2.10 -13.17
C CYS A 222 5.52 -0.68 -13.29
N GLN A 223 6.85 -0.52 -13.17
CA GLN A 223 7.54 0.78 -13.20
C GLN A 223 7.18 1.68 -12.01
N LEU A 224 7.05 1.09 -10.81
CA LEU A 224 6.92 1.85 -9.57
C LEU A 224 8.25 2.52 -9.21
N ASP A 225 8.17 3.69 -8.58
CA ASP A 225 9.29 4.60 -8.32
C ASP A 225 9.84 4.49 -6.89
N GLY A 226 9.44 3.47 -6.14
CA GLY A 226 9.89 3.27 -4.77
C GLY A 226 8.84 2.70 -3.83
N VAL A 227 9.13 2.81 -2.54
CA VAL A 227 8.35 2.20 -1.46
C VAL A 227 8.22 3.09 -0.24
N ARG A 228 7.08 2.96 0.45
CA ARG A 228 6.96 3.26 1.88
C ARG A 228 7.14 1.96 2.65
N LEU A 229 8.01 1.95 3.66
CA LEU A 229 8.30 0.78 4.49
C LEU A 229 7.47 0.85 5.76
N ASP A 230 6.55 -0.10 5.91
CA ASP A 230 5.66 -0.22 7.05
C ASP A 230 6.40 -0.48 8.36
N ALA A 231 6.01 0.25 9.41
CA ALA A 231 6.57 0.17 10.76
C ALA A 231 8.11 0.08 10.78
N SER A 232 8.78 0.88 9.94
CA SER A 232 10.22 0.72 9.66
C SER A 232 11.08 0.81 10.92
N GLN A 233 10.61 1.52 11.96
CA GLN A 233 11.32 1.56 13.25
C GLN A 233 11.48 0.18 13.91
N THR A 234 10.57 -0.75 13.66
CA THR A 234 10.53 -2.10 14.24
C THR A 234 11.40 -3.12 13.50
N VAL A 235 11.85 -2.77 12.29
CA VAL A 235 12.57 -3.67 11.39
C VAL A 235 14.09 -3.59 11.63
N ASP A 236 14.77 -4.72 11.48
CA ASP A 236 16.22 -4.79 11.61
C ASP A 236 16.95 -3.86 10.62
N ARG A 237 17.82 -2.98 11.13
CA ARG A 237 18.54 -1.98 10.34
C ARG A 237 19.41 -2.60 9.26
N THR A 238 20.03 -3.76 9.51
CA THR A 238 20.87 -4.43 8.50
C THR A 238 20.02 -4.95 7.35
N PHE A 239 18.83 -5.50 7.65
CA PHE A 239 17.87 -5.89 6.63
C PHE A 239 17.37 -4.69 5.81
N LEU A 240 16.93 -3.61 6.46
CA LEU A 240 16.46 -2.40 5.77
C LEU A 240 17.53 -1.81 4.83
N ARG A 241 18.79 -1.76 5.27
CA ARG A 241 19.90 -1.32 4.41
C ARG A 241 20.08 -2.21 3.19
N ARG A 242 19.97 -3.55 3.34
CA ARG A 242 20.03 -4.47 2.19
C ARG A 242 18.87 -4.21 1.23
N LEU A 243 17.67 -3.99 1.74
CA LEU A 243 16.47 -3.72 0.95
C LEU A 243 16.61 -2.42 0.17
N LYS A 244 16.94 -1.31 0.85
CA LYS A 244 17.19 0.00 0.22
C LYS A 244 18.25 -0.12 -0.87
N ASN A 245 19.39 -0.76 -0.59
CA ASN A 245 20.45 -0.93 -1.58
C ASN A 245 19.98 -1.73 -2.80
N ARG A 246 19.14 -2.75 -2.64
CA ARG A 246 18.62 -3.57 -3.75
C ARG A 246 17.62 -2.78 -4.61
N ILE A 247 16.76 -1.99 -3.97
CA ILE A 247 15.84 -1.05 -4.63
C ILE A 247 16.64 -0.02 -5.45
N GLN A 248 17.62 0.65 -4.82
CA GLN A 248 18.40 1.70 -5.47
C GLN A 248 19.42 1.18 -6.50
N GLN A 249 19.79 -0.11 -6.42
CA GLN A 249 20.58 -0.75 -7.47
C GLN A 249 19.78 -0.89 -8.78
N GLN A 250 18.47 -1.10 -8.68
CA GLN A 250 17.59 -1.18 -9.84
C GLN A 250 17.27 0.23 -10.38
N ASP A 251 16.95 1.17 -9.49
CA ASP A 251 16.76 2.56 -9.84
C ASP A 251 17.38 3.49 -8.77
N PRO A 252 18.51 4.17 -9.07
CA PRO A 252 19.15 5.09 -8.13
C PRO A 252 18.29 6.27 -7.69
N GLN A 253 17.19 6.56 -8.39
CA GLN A 253 16.24 7.60 -8.05
C GLN A 253 15.06 7.09 -7.21
N ALA A 254 14.93 5.79 -6.98
CA ALA A 254 13.81 5.22 -6.26
C ALA A 254 13.70 5.79 -4.84
N LEU A 255 12.49 6.18 -4.45
CA LEU A 255 12.19 6.76 -3.15
C LEU A 255 12.00 5.66 -2.11
N VAL A 256 12.73 5.71 -1.00
CA VAL A 256 12.50 4.82 0.15
C VAL A 256 12.06 5.66 1.34
N LEU A 257 10.76 5.67 1.62
CA LEU A 257 10.15 6.34 2.76
C LEU A 257 9.99 5.36 3.93
N GLY A 258 10.54 5.67 5.10
CA GLY A 258 10.29 4.91 6.32
C GLY A 258 9.13 5.49 7.10
N GLU A 259 8.15 4.67 7.46
CA GLU A 259 7.26 5.04 8.56
C GLU A 259 8.06 4.98 9.87
N THR A 260 8.07 6.09 10.60
CA THR A 260 8.77 6.23 11.88
C THR A 260 7.83 6.80 12.93
N LEU A 261 7.08 5.92 13.61
CA LEU A 261 6.22 6.28 14.75
C LEU A 261 6.95 6.04 16.09
N CYS A 262 8.14 6.62 16.25
CA CYS A 262 8.98 6.48 17.44
C CYS A 262 9.63 7.82 17.84
N PRO A 263 10.23 7.93 19.04
CA PRO A 263 11.01 9.11 19.41
C PRO A 263 12.10 9.42 18.38
N LEU A 264 12.30 10.72 18.07
CA LEU A 264 13.19 11.17 16.98
C LEU A 264 14.59 10.54 17.02
N HIS A 265 15.18 10.42 18.21
CA HIS A 265 16.53 9.86 18.38
C HIS A 265 16.65 8.37 18.01
N GLU A 266 15.53 7.63 17.93
CA GLU A 266 15.50 6.23 17.47
C GLU A 266 15.34 6.12 15.95
N ALA A 267 14.92 7.20 15.29
CA ALA A 267 14.68 7.25 13.85
C ALA A 267 15.90 7.71 13.04
N VAL A 268 16.88 8.36 13.67
CA VAL A 268 18.05 8.99 13.00
C VAL A 268 18.93 8.02 12.20
N ASP A 269 18.93 6.73 12.53
CA ASP A 269 19.77 5.72 11.89
C ASP A 269 18.99 4.72 11.02
N ILE A 270 17.68 4.93 10.85
CA ILE A 270 16.86 4.09 9.97
C ILE A 270 17.34 4.31 8.53
N PRO A 271 17.74 3.25 7.80
CA PRO A 271 18.37 3.39 6.49
C PRO A 271 17.32 3.57 5.39
N VAL A 272 16.72 4.76 5.35
CA VAL A 272 15.70 5.23 4.40
C VAL A 272 16.16 6.56 3.78
N ASP A 273 15.45 7.07 2.78
CA ASP A 273 15.70 8.40 2.19
C ASP A 273 14.83 9.48 2.86
N MET A 274 13.65 9.08 3.32
CA MET A 274 12.66 9.96 3.93
C MET A 274 12.09 9.33 5.21
N ILE A 275 11.70 10.15 6.18
CA ILE A 275 11.04 9.72 7.42
C ILE A 275 9.75 10.50 7.67
N TYR A 276 8.95 10.05 8.64
CA TYR A 276 7.73 10.74 9.04
C TYR A 276 8.03 11.88 10.02
N ALA A 277 7.49 13.07 9.75
CA ALA A 277 7.36 14.15 10.74
C ALA A 277 5.92 14.17 11.28
N LEU A 278 5.76 13.67 12.50
CA LEU A 278 4.47 13.42 13.15
C LEU A 278 3.76 14.71 13.57
N LEU A 279 3.19 15.47 12.62
CA LEU A 279 2.42 16.68 12.96
C LEU A 279 1.01 16.38 13.51
N VAL A 280 0.57 15.12 13.39
CA VAL A 280 -0.74 14.62 13.85
C VAL A 280 -1.02 14.92 15.33
N ASP A 281 -0.07 14.69 16.22
CA ASP A 281 -0.28 14.91 17.66
C ASP A 281 -0.34 16.41 17.98
N PHE A 282 0.43 17.25 17.26
CA PHE A 282 0.47 18.69 17.52
C PHE A 282 -0.85 19.37 17.15
N HIS A 283 -1.42 19.09 15.97
CA HIS A 283 -2.69 19.76 15.60
C HIS A 283 -3.88 19.25 16.42
N ARG A 284 -3.78 18.05 17.00
CA ARG A 284 -4.83 17.46 17.82
C ARG A 284 -4.76 17.95 19.26
N ASP A 285 -3.57 17.96 19.86
CA ASP A 285 -3.39 18.07 21.31
C ASP A 285 -2.71 19.36 21.75
N ALA A 286 -1.99 20.10 20.88
CA ALA A 286 -1.26 21.30 21.30
C ALA A 286 -2.16 22.54 21.35
N ASP A 287 -2.11 23.27 22.47
CA ASP A 287 -2.79 24.56 22.66
C ASP A 287 -1.89 25.77 22.36
N GLN A 288 -0.59 25.54 22.18
CA GLN A 288 0.43 26.56 21.98
C GLN A 288 1.36 26.14 20.83
N ALA A 289 2.00 27.11 20.17
CA ALA A 289 2.92 26.83 19.07
C ALA A 289 4.27 26.26 19.53
N THR A 290 4.66 26.49 20.80
CA THR A 290 5.99 26.14 21.33
C THR A 290 6.35 24.66 21.13
N PRO A 291 5.51 23.67 21.46
CA PRO A 291 5.87 22.26 21.27
C PRO A 291 6.16 21.89 19.80
N LEU A 292 5.44 22.50 18.86
CA LEU A 292 5.69 22.30 17.42
C LEU A 292 7.03 22.91 17.00
N ILE A 293 7.35 24.11 17.47
CA ILE A 293 8.62 24.78 17.19
C ILE A 293 9.77 23.95 17.75
N ASP A 294 9.69 23.54 19.01
CA ASP A 294 10.70 22.73 19.68
C ASP A 294 10.94 21.40 18.93
N PHE A 295 9.85 20.77 18.45
CA PHE A 295 9.94 19.56 17.64
C PHE A 295 10.66 19.78 16.31
N LEU A 296 10.34 20.85 15.59
CA LEU A 296 11.00 21.19 14.32
C LEU A 296 12.49 21.52 14.53
N GLU A 297 12.83 22.25 15.59
CA GLU A 297 14.23 22.53 15.97
C GLU A 297 14.98 21.25 16.35
N GLN A 298 14.34 20.35 17.11
CA GLN A 298 14.93 19.06 17.47
C GLN A 298 15.14 18.18 16.24
N MET A 299 14.17 18.11 15.32
CA MET A 299 14.32 17.39 14.05
C MET A 299 15.49 17.95 13.23
N HIS A 300 15.56 19.27 13.09
CA HIS A 300 16.64 19.93 12.34
C HIS A 300 18.02 19.63 12.94
N GLY A 301 18.14 19.60 14.27
CA GLY A 301 19.39 19.30 14.96
C GLY A 301 19.77 17.81 15.01
N ALA A 302 18.80 16.90 14.95
CA ALA A 302 19.03 15.47 15.13
C ALA A 302 19.37 14.71 13.82
N PHE A 303 18.79 15.12 12.70
CA PHE A 303 18.97 14.41 11.42
C PHE A 303 20.12 14.97 10.60
N ALA A 304 20.70 14.12 9.75
CA ALA A 304 21.78 14.53 8.88
C ALA A 304 21.30 15.57 7.84
N PRO A 305 22.15 16.52 7.42
CA PRO A 305 21.82 17.42 6.31
C PRO A 305 21.38 16.63 5.07
N GLY A 306 20.21 17.00 4.53
CA GLY A 306 19.62 16.32 3.38
C GLY A 306 18.60 15.24 3.70
N THR A 307 18.39 14.87 4.97
CA THR A 307 17.23 14.05 5.36
C THR A 307 15.95 14.82 5.06
N VAL A 308 15.02 14.17 4.35
CA VAL A 308 13.69 14.72 4.09
C VAL A 308 12.69 14.13 5.08
N ALA A 309 11.88 14.99 5.69
CA ALA A 309 10.80 14.57 6.57
C ALA A 309 9.45 14.88 5.94
N MET A 310 8.62 13.86 5.79
CA MET A 310 7.25 13.98 5.32
C MET A 310 6.37 14.47 6.47
N ALA A 311 6.04 15.75 6.46
CA ALA A 311 5.15 16.36 7.43
C ALA A 311 3.69 16.06 7.07
N TYR A 312 2.90 15.54 8.02
CA TYR A 312 1.50 15.24 7.80
C TYR A 312 0.65 15.52 9.03
N PHE A 313 -0.56 16.03 8.80
CA PHE A 313 -1.58 16.22 9.84
C PHE A 313 -2.50 15.01 9.96
N GLU A 314 -2.66 14.22 8.91
CA GLU A 314 -3.43 12.97 8.95
C GLU A 314 -2.78 11.91 8.05
N ASN A 315 -3.10 10.65 8.30
CA ASN A 315 -2.78 9.53 7.42
C ASN A 315 -3.90 8.47 7.52
N HIS A 316 -3.67 7.27 6.97
CA HIS A 316 -4.66 6.20 6.99
C HIS A 316 -4.89 5.57 8.38
N ASP A 317 -3.99 5.81 9.34
CA ASP A 317 -4.10 5.33 10.72
C ASP A 317 -4.72 6.36 11.68
N SER A 318 -4.91 7.61 11.22
CA SER A 318 -5.47 8.69 12.03
C SER A 318 -6.89 9.07 11.59
N PRO A 319 -7.71 9.62 12.50
CA PRO A 319 -8.93 10.30 12.09
C PRO A 319 -8.62 11.48 11.16
N ARG A 320 -9.64 11.96 10.46
CA ARG A 320 -9.50 13.16 9.62
C ARG A 320 -9.19 14.39 10.47
N ALA A 321 -8.14 15.12 10.11
CA ALA A 321 -7.73 16.37 10.73
C ALA A 321 -8.85 17.40 10.66
N THR A 322 -9.57 17.49 9.53
CA THR A 322 -10.73 18.39 9.39
C THR A 322 -11.85 18.06 10.37
N GLN A 323 -12.10 16.77 10.65
CA GLN A 323 -13.06 16.36 11.67
C GLN A 323 -12.59 16.74 13.07
N ILE A 324 -11.31 16.48 13.38
CA ILE A 324 -10.71 16.86 14.68
C ILE A 324 -10.82 18.37 14.90
N TRP A 325 -10.47 19.17 13.89
CA TRP A 325 -10.56 20.63 13.96
C TRP A 325 -12.00 21.11 14.11
N PHE A 326 -12.95 20.54 13.36
CA PHE A 326 -14.37 20.86 13.49
C PHE A 326 -14.87 20.61 14.92
N ASP A 327 -14.54 19.46 15.49
CA ASP A 327 -14.95 19.11 16.85
C ASP A 327 -14.31 20.01 17.90
N ARG A 328 -13.02 20.34 17.71
CA ARG A 328 -12.26 21.20 18.62
C ARG A 328 -12.73 22.67 18.61
N TYR A 329 -13.12 23.18 17.44
CA TYR A 329 -13.52 24.57 17.26
C TYR A 329 -15.05 24.77 17.14
N ARG A 330 -15.84 23.74 17.49
CA ARG A 330 -17.29 23.73 17.31
C ARG A 330 -17.97 24.96 17.93
N ASP A 331 -17.68 25.26 19.19
CA ASP A 331 -18.31 26.40 19.88
C ASP A 331 -17.99 27.73 19.17
N ALA A 332 -16.76 27.90 18.68
CA ALA A 332 -16.36 29.09 17.92
C ALA A 332 -17.03 29.15 16.54
N LEU A 333 -17.26 27.99 15.88
CA LEU A 333 -18.00 27.90 14.63
C LEU A 333 -19.50 28.18 14.85
N ASP A 334 -20.07 27.79 15.99
CA ASP A 334 -21.48 28.04 16.32
C ASP A 334 -21.72 29.53 16.69
N ASP A 335 -20.72 30.18 17.29
CA ASP A 335 -20.80 31.58 17.75
C ASP A 335 -20.46 32.62 16.65
N ASP A 336 -19.74 32.24 15.59
CA ASP A 336 -19.30 33.14 14.51
C ASP A 336 -19.69 32.63 13.11
N GLU A 337 -20.78 33.20 12.57
CA GLU A 337 -21.30 32.84 11.24
C GLU A 337 -20.33 33.19 10.09
N ALA A 338 -19.45 34.18 10.25
CA ALA A 338 -18.44 34.48 9.24
C ALA A 338 -17.38 33.37 9.20
N LEU A 339 -16.92 32.92 10.38
CA LEU A 339 -16.01 31.78 10.51
C LEU A 339 -16.66 30.49 10.00
N ALA A 340 -17.92 30.24 10.36
CA ALA A 340 -18.68 29.09 9.89
C ALA A 340 -18.88 29.10 8.37
N SER A 341 -19.12 30.27 7.78
CA SER A 341 -19.21 30.44 6.33
C SER A 341 -17.89 30.12 5.63
N VAL A 342 -16.75 30.58 6.16
CA VAL A 342 -15.42 30.25 5.61
C VAL A 342 -15.17 28.74 5.69
N TRP A 343 -15.47 28.11 6.83
CA TRP A 343 -15.34 26.67 7.00
C TRP A 343 -16.19 25.89 5.99
N ARG A 344 -17.45 26.29 5.78
CA ARG A 344 -18.37 25.67 4.81
C ARG A 344 -17.90 25.86 3.37
N GLN A 345 -17.40 27.05 3.02
CA GLN A 345 -16.90 27.33 1.68
C GLN A 345 -15.70 26.45 1.33
N HIS A 346 -14.74 26.30 2.23
CA HIS A 346 -13.56 25.46 2.00
C HIS A 346 -13.82 23.96 2.21
N GLY A 347 -14.90 23.59 2.89
CA GLY A 347 -15.37 22.20 2.96
C GLY A 347 -16.20 21.74 1.75
N SER A 348 -16.57 22.65 0.84
CA SER A 348 -17.55 22.35 -0.23
C SER A 348 -17.19 23.00 -1.58
N THR A 349 -15.93 23.29 -1.85
CA THR A 349 -15.56 23.79 -3.18
C THR A 349 -15.63 22.65 -4.22
N ASP A 350 -16.58 22.78 -5.15
CA ASP A 350 -16.69 22.08 -6.44
C ASP A 350 -17.12 20.61 -6.46
N GLY A 351 -18.05 20.21 -5.59
CA GLY A 351 -18.70 18.89 -5.67
C GLY A 351 -17.79 17.72 -5.26
N ILE A 352 -16.64 18.04 -4.67
CA ILE A 352 -15.70 17.09 -4.06
C ILE A 352 -15.97 17.11 -2.56
N GLU A 353 -16.53 16.03 -2.02
CA GLU A 353 -16.76 15.88 -0.57
C GLU A 353 -15.44 16.05 0.21
N VAL A 354 -15.50 16.66 1.40
CA VAL A 354 -14.38 16.77 2.37
C VAL A 354 -13.65 15.44 2.59
N ALA A 355 -14.33 14.30 2.36
CA ALA A 355 -13.75 12.96 2.38
C ALA A 355 -12.64 12.71 1.34
N MET A 356 -12.54 13.49 0.27
CA MET A 356 -11.58 13.30 -0.83
C MET A 356 -10.19 13.93 -0.61
N TRP A 357 -9.94 14.64 0.50
CA TRP A 357 -8.63 15.25 0.80
C TRP A 357 -7.50 14.24 1.15
N MET A 358 -7.62 12.98 0.71
CA MET A 358 -6.75 11.88 1.10
C MET A 358 -5.83 11.35 0.00
N ALA A 359 -5.10 12.24 -0.67
CA ALA A 359 -4.00 11.81 -1.55
C ALA A 359 -2.88 12.85 -1.73
N LEU A 360 -2.85 13.91 -0.93
CA LEU A 360 -2.06 15.11 -1.26
C LEU A 360 -1.32 15.62 -0.05
N LEU A 361 -0.19 14.99 0.25
CA LEU A 361 0.85 15.65 1.02
C LEU A 361 1.60 16.54 0.01
N LYS A 362 1.57 17.86 0.26
CA LYS A 362 2.17 18.89 -0.57
C LYS A 362 3.67 18.74 -0.72
#